data_AF-A0A9D4ZDW0-F1
#
_entry.id   AF-A0A9D4ZDW0-F1
#
_cell.length_a   1.000
_cell.length_b   1.000
_cell.length_c   1.000
_cell.angle_alpha   90.00
_cell.angle_beta   90.00
_cell.angle_gamma   90.00
#
_symmetry.space_group_name_H-M   'P 1'
#
loop_
_entity.id
_entity.type
_entity.pdbx_description
1 polymer ?
#
loop_
_entity_poly.entity_id
_entity_poly.type
_entity_poly.pdbx_seq_one_letter_code
_entity_poly.pdbx_strand_id
1 'polypeptide(L)'
;METRSVYRNLLKTLRTHVGKGSTKTDFRDYIAQEFRKNAGLTDKDLIKKRLQLAEDYAGLVQSVHHHKALLFSYNIAIDRTEEQKERMRNTAERVGLRLPKTARRAKRYDRECEFSGVRNRHQRVVCNYTYTLSATKEKREKTEESSQPPLSRHRV
;
A
#
# COMPACT_ATOMS: atom_id res chain seq x y z
N MET A 1 -26.57 -24.58 14.23
CA MET A 1 -25.31 -23.84 14.00
C MET A 1 -24.54 -23.84 15.30
N GLU A 2 -23.40 -24.52 15.37
CA GLU A 2 -22.60 -24.55 16.60
C GLU A 2 -21.64 -23.35 16.63
N THR A 3 -21.71 -22.52 17.67
CA THR A 3 -20.82 -21.34 17.86
C THR A 3 -19.34 -21.69 17.72
N ARG A 4 -18.95 -22.88 18.18
CA ARG A 4 -17.57 -23.36 18.13
C ARG A 4 -17.09 -23.66 16.71
N SER A 5 -17.97 -24.17 15.84
CA SER A 5 -17.60 -24.46 14.45
C SER A 5 -17.38 -23.16 13.67
N VAL A 6 -18.27 -22.18 13.82
CA VAL A 6 -18.18 -20.85 13.20
C VAL A 6 -16.89 -20.15 13.61
N TYR A 7 -16.61 -20.12 14.91
CA TYR A 7 -15.38 -19.52 15.45
C TYR A 7 -14.12 -20.17 14.87
N ARG A 8 -14.07 -21.51 14.81
CA ARG A 8 -12.95 -22.25 14.23
C ARG A 8 -12.80 -21.99 12.74
N ASN A 9 -13.91 -21.94 12.01
CA ASN A 9 -13.91 -21.67 10.57
C ASN A 9 -13.35 -20.28 10.29
N LEU A 10 -13.87 -19.26 10.99
CA LEU A 10 -13.41 -17.88 10.87
C LEU A 10 -11.90 -17.74 11.13
N LEU A 11 -11.40 -18.32 12.22
CA LEU A 11 -9.97 -18.29 12.53
C LEU A 11 -9.12 -19.01 11.48
N LYS A 12 -9.63 -20.13 10.93
CA LYS A 12 -8.94 -20.87 9.86
C LYS A 12 -8.84 -20.05 8.58
N THR A 13 -9.93 -19.42 8.16
CA THR A 13 -9.98 -18.58 6.96
C THR A 13 -9.04 -17.39 7.09
N LEU A 14 -9.09 -16.67 8.21
CA LEU A 14 -8.22 -15.52 8.45
C LEU A 14 -6.74 -15.89 8.53
N ARG A 15 -6.43 -17.03 9.18
CA ARG A 15 -5.06 -17.56 9.21
C ARG A 15 -4.52 -17.86 7.81
N THR A 16 -5.37 -18.32 6.91
CA THR A 16 -4.99 -18.68 5.54
C THR A 16 -4.81 -17.43 4.68
N HIS A 17 -5.65 -16.41 4.87
CA HIS A 17 -5.83 -15.35 3.90
C HIS A 17 -5.34 -13.96 4.33
N VAL A 18 -5.47 -13.55 5.59
CA VAL A 18 -5.31 -12.14 6.01
C VAL A 18 -3.88 -11.77 6.45
N GLY A 19 -2.98 -12.72 6.72
CA GLY A 19 -1.56 -12.36 6.81
C GLY A 19 -0.61 -13.34 7.50
N LYS A 20 0.66 -13.24 7.09
CA LYS A 20 1.85 -13.77 7.78
C LYS A 20 2.55 -12.58 8.46
N GLY A 21 2.67 -12.56 9.80
CA GLY A 21 3.34 -11.48 10.55
C GLY A 21 2.65 -11.11 11.87
N SER A 22 3.04 -9.98 12.48
CA SER A 22 2.51 -9.50 13.78
C SER A 22 1.03 -9.10 13.72
N THR A 23 0.51 -8.71 12.56
CA THR A 23 -0.92 -8.38 12.37
C THR A 23 -1.84 -9.58 12.62
N LYS A 24 -1.32 -10.81 12.62
CA LYS A 24 -2.09 -12.04 12.87
C LYS A 24 -2.56 -12.15 14.32
N THR A 25 -1.77 -11.70 15.29
CA THR A 25 -2.15 -11.76 16.71
C THR A 25 -3.28 -10.79 17.00
N ASP A 26 -3.20 -9.58 16.46
CA ASP A 26 -4.17 -8.52 16.70
C ASP A 26 -5.58 -8.91 16.22
N PHE A 27 -5.71 -9.48 15.01
CA PHE A 27 -7.00 -9.95 14.51
C PHE A 27 -7.55 -11.14 15.30
N ARG A 28 -6.70 -12.09 15.68
CA ARG A 28 -7.13 -13.25 16.46
C ARG A 28 -7.65 -12.81 17.82
N ASP A 29 -6.93 -11.92 18.48
CA ASP A 29 -7.24 -11.45 19.82
C ASP A 29 -8.48 -10.55 19.79
N TYR A 30 -8.67 -9.73 18.75
CA TYR A 30 -9.89 -8.98 18.50
C TYR A 30 -11.12 -9.89 18.38
N ILE A 31 -11.04 -10.95 17.57
CA ILE A 31 -12.16 -11.89 17.39
C ILE A 31 -12.44 -12.63 18.70
N ALA A 32 -11.41 -13.09 19.40
CA ALA A 32 -11.59 -13.70 20.72
C ALA A 32 -12.28 -12.75 21.70
N GLN A 33 -11.95 -11.45 21.65
CA GLN A 33 -12.60 -10.44 22.48
C GLN A 33 -14.07 -10.24 22.09
N GLU A 34 -14.40 -10.15 20.80
CA GLU A 34 -15.79 -10.00 20.32
C GLU A 34 -16.66 -11.20 20.69
N PHE A 35 -16.14 -12.43 20.58
CA PHE A 35 -16.88 -13.62 21.01
C PHE A 35 -17.08 -13.67 22.53
N ARG A 36 -16.11 -13.19 23.32
CA ARG A 36 -16.23 -13.11 24.79
C ARG A 36 -17.23 -12.04 25.23
N LYS A 37 -17.24 -10.86 24.61
CA LYS A 37 -18.23 -9.80 24.88
C LYS A 37 -19.66 -10.29 24.69
N ASN A 38 -19.87 -11.16 23.69
CA ASN A 38 -21.17 -11.70 23.33
C ASN A 38 -21.50 -13.04 24.03
N ALA A 39 -20.66 -13.53 24.96
CA ALA A 39 -20.86 -14.81 25.63
C ALA A 39 -22.04 -14.80 26.63
N GLY A 40 -22.40 -13.63 27.16
CA GLY A 40 -23.52 -13.46 28.09
C GLY A 40 -24.87 -13.16 27.42
N LEU A 41 -24.96 -13.24 26.09
CA LEU A 41 -26.22 -13.01 25.38
C LEU A 41 -27.16 -14.20 25.57
N THR A 42 -28.40 -13.91 25.97
CA THR A 42 -29.47 -14.92 26.15
C THR A 42 -30.44 -14.96 24.95
N ASP A 43 -30.50 -13.87 24.19
CA ASP A 43 -31.39 -13.74 23.02
C ASP A 43 -30.92 -14.64 21.87
N LYS A 44 -31.71 -15.69 21.61
CA LYS A 44 -31.42 -16.71 20.59
C LYS A 44 -31.39 -16.16 19.18
N ASP A 45 -32.21 -15.15 18.87
CA ASP A 45 -32.29 -14.61 17.50
C ASP A 45 -31.11 -13.68 17.22
N LEU A 46 -30.70 -12.90 18.22
CA LEU A 46 -29.49 -12.08 18.12
C LEU A 46 -28.23 -12.95 17.99
N ILE A 47 -28.13 -14.05 18.73
CA ILE A 47 -27.02 -15.01 18.60
C ILE A 47 -26.97 -15.58 17.18
N LYS A 48 -28.10 -16.02 16.62
CA LYS A 48 -28.15 -16.52 15.24
C LYS A 48 -27.68 -15.48 14.23
N LYS A 49 -28.17 -14.24 14.31
CA LYS A 49 -27.76 -13.14 13.42
C LYS A 49 -26.26 -12.87 13.50
N ARG A 50 -25.68 -12.86 14.71
CA ARG A 50 -24.24 -12.63 14.92
C ARG A 50 -23.39 -13.78 14.38
N LEU A 51 -23.84 -15.02 14.57
CA LEU A 51 -23.16 -16.19 13.99
C LEU A 51 -23.20 -16.17 12.47
N GLN A 52 -24.34 -15.83 11.89
CA GLN A 52 -24.49 -15.71 10.44
C GLN A 52 -23.58 -14.62 9.87
N LEU A 53 -23.51 -13.45 10.52
CA LEU A 53 -22.60 -12.37 10.14
C LEU A 53 -21.12 -12.83 10.13
N ALA A 54 -20.73 -13.65 11.11
CA ALA A 54 -19.36 -14.18 11.18
C ALA A 54 -19.07 -15.17 10.04
N GLU A 55 -20.04 -16.01 9.65
CA GLU A 55 -19.93 -16.89 8.49
C GLU A 55 -19.88 -16.10 7.17
N ASP A 56 -20.76 -15.11 7.00
CA ASP A 56 -20.80 -14.25 5.83
C ASP A 56 -19.46 -13.53 5.63
N TYR A 57 -18.87 -13.05 6.71
CA TYR A 57 -17.55 -12.43 6.68
C TYR A 57 -16.45 -13.44 6.29
N ALA A 58 -16.47 -14.65 6.83
CA ALA A 58 -15.53 -15.69 6.43
C ALA A 58 -15.68 -16.04 4.93
N GLY A 59 -16.91 -16.12 4.43
CA GLY A 59 -17.23 -16.30 3.01
C GLY A 59 -16.69 -15.16 2.15
N LEU A 60 -16.91 -13.91 2.55
CA LEU A 60 -16.40 -12.74 1.85
C LEU A 60 -14.88 -12.76 1.71
N VAL A 61 -14.16 -13.03 2.81
CA VAL A 61 -12.69 -13.13 2.79
C VAL A 61 -12.25 -14.23 1.84
N GLN A 62 -12.87 -15.41 1.89
CA GLN A 62 -12.55 -16.52 0.99
C GLN A 62 -12.75 -16.13 -0.48
N SER A 63 -13.89 -15.52 -0.82
CA SER A 63 -14.24 -15.12 -2.18
C SER A 63 -13.30 -14.05 -2.73
N VAL A 64 -12.99 -13.02 -1.94
CA VAL A 64 -12.02 -11.98 -2.34
C VAL A 64 -10.66 -12.59 -2.64
N HIS A 65 -10.20 -13.51 -1.79
CA HIS A 65 -8.92 -14.18 -2.00
C HIS A 65 -8.93 -15.14 -3.19
N HIS A 66 -10.05 -15.81 -3.44
CA HIS A 66 -10.23 -16.64 -4.63
C HIS A 66 -10.16 -15.80 -5.91
N HIS A 67 -10.89 -14.69 -5.97
CA HIS A 67 -10.82 -13.77 -7.12
C HIS A 67 -9.42 -13.18 -7.31
N LYS A 68 -8.74 -12.84 -6.21
CA LYS A 68 -7.34 -12.39 -6.25
C LYS A 68 -6.43 -13.46 -6.86
N ALA A 69 -6.56 -14.72 -6.45
CA ALA A 69 -5.78 -15.82 -7.00
C ALA A 69 -6.07 -16.04 -8.49
N LEU A 70 -7.33 -15.89 -8.92
CA LEU A 70 -7.73 -15.97 -10.33
C LEU A 70 -7.10 -14.84 -11.16
N LEU A 71 -7.11 -13.61 -10.67
CA LEU A 71 -6.45 -12.49 -11.35
C LEU A 71 -4.93 -12.71 -11.48
N PHE A 72 -4.33 -13.44 -10.53
CA PHE A 72 -2.92 -13.82 -10.59
C PHE A 72 -2.68 -14.91 -11.62
N SER A 73 -3.55 -15.92 -11.72
CA SER A 73 -3.41 -16.98 -12.72
C SER A 73 -3.50 -16.45 -14.16
N TYR A 74 -4.27 -15.38 -14.38
CA TYR A 74 -4.36 -14.73 -15.69
C TYR A 74 -3.26 -13.68 -15.95
N ASN A 75 -2.31 -13.50 -15.02
CA ASN A 75 -1.31 -12.42 -15.06
C ASN A 75 -1.93 -11.01 -15.20
N ILE A 76 -3.18 -10.83 -14.75
CA ILE A 76 -3.90 -9.54 -14.86
C ILE A 76 -3.57 -8.64 -13.67
N ALA A 77 -3.28 -9.19 -12.49
CA ALA A 77 -3.01 -8.39 -11.29
C ALA A 77 -1.68 -8.78 -10.62
N ILE A 78 -0.64 -7.97 -10.79
CA ILE A 78 0.30 -7.48 -9.76
C ILE A 78 1.46 -6.82 -10.50
N ASP A 79 1.74 -5.58 -10.08
CA ASP A 79 2.95 -4.78 -10.27
C ASP A 79 3.94 -5.27 -11.33
N ARG A 80 3.66 -4.86 -12.57
CA ARG A 80 4.67 -4.79 -13.63
C ARG A 80 5.80 -3.81 -13.29
N THR A 81 5.79 -3.13 -12.14
CA THR A 81 6.82 -2.15 -11.80
C THR A 81 8.22 -2.78 -11.71
N GLU A 82 8.38 -3.94 -11.09
CA GLU A 82 9.67 -4.64 -11.06
C GLU A 82 9.99 -5.28 -12.43
N GLU A 83 8.99 -5.81 -13.15
CA GLU A 83 9.17 -6.33 -14.51
C GLU A 83 9.55 -5.22 -15.51
N GLN A 84 8.94 -4.04 -15.40
CA GLN A 84 9.21 -2.85 -16.19
C GLN A 84 10.58 -2.29 -15.85
N LYS A 85 10.94 -2.25 -14.56
CA LYS A 85 12.28 -1.85 -14.11
C LYS A 85 13.36 -2.77 -14.66
N GLU A 86 13.10 -4.07 -14.70
CA GLU A 86 14.00 -5.04 -15.33
C GLU A 86 14.08 -4.86 -16.85
N ARG A 87 12.93 -4.67 -17.53
CA ARG A 87 12.89 -4.34 -18.96
C ARG A 87 13.66 -3.04 -19.26
N MET A 88 13.48 -1.99 -18.46
CA MET A 88 14.21 -0.73 -18.59
C MET A 88 15.70 -0.92 -18.36
N ARG A 89 16.10 -1.79 -17.42
CA ARG A 89 17.50 -2.11 -17.17
C ARG A 89 18.14 -2.77 -18.38
N ASN A 90 17.48 -3.77 -18.93
CA ASN A 90 17.94 -4.49 -20.11
C ASN A 90 18.01 -3.57 -21.34
N THR A 91 17.02 -2.70 -21.54
CA THR A 91 17.06 -1.71 -22.63
C THR A 91 18.19 -0.71 -22.45
N ALA A 92 18.40 -0.19 -21.24
CA ALA A 92 19.50 0.73 -20.94
C ALA A 92 20.86 0.06 -21.19
N GLU A 93 21.06 -1.17 -20.72
CA GLU A 93 22.31 -1.91 -20.91
C GLU A 93 22.61 -2.16 -22.39
N ARG A 94 21.59 -2.43 -23.22
CA ARG A 94 21.73 -2.60 -24.67
C ARG A 94 22.20 -1.34 -25.41
N VAL A 95 21.92 -0.16 -24.86
CA VAL A 95 22.41 1.13 -25.38
C VAL A 95 23.63 1.66 -24.62
N GLY A 96 24.24 0.84 -23.75
CA GLY A 96 25.43 1.22 -22.97
C GLY A 96 25.15 2.14 -21.77
N LEU A 97 23.88 2.35 -21.41
CA LEU A 97 23.45 3.15 -20.28
C LEU A 97 23.17 2.26 -19.05
N ARG A 98 23.31 2.81 -17.83
CA ARG A 98 23.03 2.10 -16.57
C ARG A 98 21.96 2.82 -15.78
N LEU A 99 20.96 2.09 -15.30
CA LEU A 99 19.97 2.63 -14.39
C LEU A 99 20.61 2.93 -13.02
N PRO A 100 20.31 4.10 -12.41
CA PRO A 100 20.81 4.41 -11.09
C PRO A 100 20.24 3.41 -10.08
N LYS A 101 21.12 2.75 -9.32
CA LYS A 101 20.74 1.91 -8.18
C LYS A 101 20.09 2.81 -7.15
N THR A 102 18.75 2.88 -7.16
CA THR A 102 17.88 3.67 -6.27
C THR A 102 18.61 4.85 -5.65
N ALA A 103 18.60 5.99 -6.35
CA ALA A 103 19.30 7.18 -5.91
C ALA A 103 19.14 7.36 -4.40
N ARG A 104 20.25 7.39 -3.66
CA ARG A 104 20.27 7.68 -2.21
C ARG A 104 19.53 8.99 -1.86
N ARG A 105 19.19 9.82 -2.86
CA ARG A 105 18.34 11.01 -2.77
C ARG A 105 16.84 10.73 -2.59
N ALA A 106 16.30 9.57 -2.98
CA ALA A 106 14.88 9.25 -2.75
C ALA A 106 14.55 9.02 -1.27
N LYS A 107 15.55 8.61 -0.46
CA LYS A 107 15.37 8.38 0.98
C LYS A 107 15.18 9.66 1.82
N ARG A 108 15.36 10.85 1.24
CA ARG A 108 15.02 12.13 1.88
C ARG A 108 13.53 12.46 1.67
N TYR A 109 12.98 12.12 0.50
CA TYR A 109 11.59 12.40 0.13
C TYR A 109 10.57 11.50 0.83
N ASP A 110 10.91 10.25 1.12
CA ASP A 110 10.00 9.37 1.88
C ASP A 110 9.85 9.82 3.35
N ARG A 111 10.90 10.40 3.94
CA ARG A 111 10.92 10.78 5.37
C ARG A 111 10.16 12.08 5.67
N GLU A 112 10.07 12.99 4.70
CA GLU A 112 9.34 14.26 4.85
C GLU A 112 7.81 14.08 4.69
N CYS A 113 7.36 13.06 3.97
CA CYS A 113 5.94 12.70 3.87
C CYS A 113 5.42 11.91 5.09
N GLU A 114 6.29 11.20 5.82
CA GLU A 114 5.90 10.50 7.06
C GLU A 114 5.58 11.47 8.21
N PHE A 115 6.07 12.70 8.17
CA PHE A 115 5.86 13.70 9.21
C PHE A 115 4.47 14.36 9.18
N SER A 116 3.67 14.16 8.12
CA SER A 116 2.34 14.77 7.97
C SER A 116 1.17 13.83 8.29
N GLY A 117 1.42 12.62 8.83
CA GLY A 117 0.35 11.77 9.37
C GLY A 117 -0.66 11.25 8.34
N VAL A 118 -0.26 11.14 7.07
CA VAL A 118 -1.16 10.77 5.97
C VAL A 118 -1.30 9.25 5.85
N ARG A 119 -2.44 8.72 6.28
CA ARG A 119 -2.71 7.27 6.35
C ARG A 119 -3.39 6.66 5.11
N ASN A 120 -3.78 7.45 4.10
CA ASN A 120 -4.56 6.94 2.96
C ASN A 120 -3.93 7.17 1.57
N ARG A 121 -4.11 6.17 0.70
CA ARG A 121 -3.42 6.01 -0.59
C ARG A 121 -3.70 7.13 -1.60
N HIS A 122 -4.92 7.67 -1.61
CA HIS A 122 -5.32 8.81 -2.47
C HIS A 122 -4.57 10.09 -2.11
N GLN A 123 -4.37 10.33 -0.81
CA GLN A 123 -3.76 11.56 -0.30
C GLN A 123 -2.24 11.57 -0.53
N ARG A 124 -1.63 10.37 -0.66
CA ARG A 124 -0.25 10.17 -1.10
C ARG A 124 -0.04 10.52 -2.58
N VAL A 125 -1.03 10.27 -3.44
CA VAL A 125 -0.98 10.65 -4.87
C VAL A 125 -1.05 12.17 -5.05
N VAL A 126 -1.90 12.84 -4.26
CA VAL A 126 -2.04 14.31 -4.30
C VAL A 126 -0.75 15.02 -3.85
N CYS A 127 -0.09 14.52 -2.80
CA CYS A 127 1.19 15.05 -2.32
C CYS A 127 2.32 14.89 -3.36
N ASN A 128 2.36 13.76 -4.06
CA ASN A 128 3.33 13.53 -5.13
C ASN A 128 3.11 14.48 -6.32
N TYR A 129 1.85 14.80 -6.66
CA TYR A 129 1.54 15.65 -7.80
C TYR A 129 1.86 17.13 -7.54
N THR A 130 1.50 17.67 -6.37
CA THR A 130 1.76 19.08 -6.04
C THR A 130 3.25 19.39 -5.89
N TYR A 131 4.07 18.45 -5.40
CA TYR A 131 5.50 18.66 -5.23
C TYR A 131 6.29 18.58 -6.55
N THR A 132 5.85 17.78 -7.51
CA THR A 132 6.47 17.77 -8.85
C THR A 132 6.27 19.09 -9.60
N LEU A 133 5.16 19.81 -9.32
CA LEU A 133 4.87 21.12 -9.89
C LEU A 133 5.72 22.23 -9.26
N SER A 134 6.07 22.15 -7.97
CA SER A 134 6.97 23.12 -7.33
C SER A 134 8.43 22.92 -7.75
N ALA A 135 8.90 21.67 -7.82
CA ALA A 135 10.27 21.36 -8.24
C ALA A 135 10.57 21.70 -9.72
N THR A 136 9.53 21.72 -10.58
CA THR A 136 9.68 22.15 -11.98
C THR A 136 9.63 23.68 -12.14
N LYS A 137 8.94 24.40 -11.25
CA LYS A 137 9.00 25.88 -11.19
C LYS A 137 10.36 26.39 -10.74
N GLU A 138 10.93 25.81 -9.68
CA GLU A 138 12.23 26.24 -9.12
C GLU A 138 13.40 26.04 -10.10
N LYS A 139 13.28 25.05 -11.00
CA LYS A 139 14.24 24.82 -12.09
C LYS A 139 14.13 25.84 -13.22
N ARG A 140 12.93 26.38 -13.49
CA ARG A 140 12.74 27.43 -14.50
C ARG A 140 13.29 28.77 -14.00
N GLU A 141 13.03 29.14 -12.76
CA GLU A 141 13.55 30.38 -12.14
C GLU A 141 15.09 30.41 -12.09
N LYS A 142 15.74 29.29 -11.72
CA LYS A 142 17.21 29.19 -11.72
C LYS A 142 17.86 29.20 -13.11
N THR A 143 17.09 28.90 -14.17
CA THR A 143 17.60 28.97 -15.55
C THR A 143 17.48 30.40 -16.11
N GLU A 144 16.54 31.21 -15.61
CA GLU A 144 16.40 32.62 -16.00
C GLU A 144 17.45 33.51 -15.33
N GLU A 145 17.85 33.23 -14.09
CA GLU A 145 18.83 34.04 -13.34
C GLU A 145 20.29 33.93 -13.84
N SER A 146 20.63 32.88 -14.62
CA SER A 146 21.97 32.74 -15.23
C SER A 146 22.12 33.46 -16.58
N SER A 147 21.13 34.26 -16.98
CA SER A 147 21.09 34.95 -18.28
C SER A 147 21.51 36.43 -18.25
N GLN A 148 22.02 36.95 -17.13
CA GLN A 148 22.52 38.33 -17.08
C GLN A 148 24.00 38.42 -17.53
N PRO A 149 24.34 39.26 -18.53
CA PRO A 149 25.70 39.36 -19.04
C PRO A 149 26.59 40.17 -18.09
N PRO A 150 27.91 39.85 -17.98
CA PRO A 150 28.79 40.54 -17.06
C PRO A 150 29.14 41.95 -17.56
N LEU A 151 29.01 42.94 -16.67
CA LEU A 151 29.47 44.31 -16.89
C LEU A 151 30.99 44.35 -17.08
N SER A 152 31.42 44.96 -18.19
CA SER A 152 32.82 45.17 -18.55
C SER A 152 33.52 46.10 -17.54
N ARG A 153 34.67 45.64 -17.01
CA ARG A 153 35.60 46.52 -16.28
C ARG A 153 36.70 46.97 -17.24
N HIS A 154 36.73 48.27 -17.52
CA HIS A 154 37.84 48.95 -18.19
C HIS A 154 39.13 48.85 -17.35
N ARG A 155 40.25 48.63 -18.04
CA ARG A 155 41.59 48.60 -17.48
C ARG A 155 42.26 49.95 -17.81
N VAL A 156 42.81 50.61 -16.78
CA VAL A 156 43.79 51.71 -16.91
C VAL A 156 45.14 51.12 -17.29
#